data_AF-A0A7W2Q1B5-F1
#
_entry.id   AF-A0A7W2Q1B5-F1
#
_cell.length_a   1.000
_cell.length_b   1.000
_cell.length_c   1.000
_cell.angle_alpha   90.00
_cell.angle_beta   90.00
_cell.angle_gamma   90.00
#
_symmetry.space_group_name_H-M   'P 1'
#
loop_
_entity.id
_entity.type
_entity.pdbx_description
1 polymer ?
#
loop_
_entity_poly.entity_id
_entity_poly.type
_entity_poly.pdbx_seq_one_letter_code
_entity_poly.pdbx_strand_id
1 'polypeptide(L)' 'MNPSAIIEALGGTFRVAELCEVRPPSVSDWKKHGIPRARMMFLRIARPEVFEALEEQALKDSSQSSSSAKKTAA' A
#
# COMPACT_ATOMS: atom_id res chain seq x y z
N MET A 1 4.75 4.03 3.02
CA MET A 1 3.52 3.30 2.64
C MET A 1 3.67 1.85 3.09
N ASN A 2 2.66 1.27 3.75
CA ASN A 2 2.74 -0.05 4.38
C ASN A 2 2.67 -1.18 3.32
N PRO A 3 3.62 -2.13 3.27
CA PRO A 3 3.61 -3.26 2.33
C PRO A 3 2.31 -4.07 2.33
N SER A 4 1.76 -4.35 3.51
CA SER A 4 0.50 -5.08 3.65
C SER A 4 -0.65 -4.31 3.03
N ALA A 5 -0.78 -3.01 3.31
CA ALA A 5 -1.84 -2.18 2.73
C ALA A 5 -1.77 -2.14 1.19
N ILE A 6 -0.56 -2.05 0.64
CA ILE A 6 -0.36 -2.09 -0.82
C ILE A 6 -0.81 -3.44 -1.38
N ILE A 7 -0.39 -4.55 -0.76
CA ILE A 7 -0.74 -5.89 -1.23
C ILE A 7 -2.25 -6.13 -1.17
N GLU A 8 -2.93 -5.72 -0.09
CA GLU A 8 -4.39 -5.84 0.00
C GLU A 8 -5.09 -4.98 -1.05
N ALA A 9 -4.65 -3.74 -1.27
CA ALA A 9 -5.22 -2.85 -2.29
C ALA A 9 -5.05 -3.39 -3.72
N LEU A 10 -4.01 -4.18 -3.98
CA LEU A 10 -3.78 -4.85 -5.26
C LEU A 10 -4.60 -6.14 -5.45
N GLY A 11 -5.41 -6.53 -4.47
CA GLY A 11 -6.24 -7.74 -4.50
C GLY A 11 -5.68 -8.92 -3.67
N GLY A 12 -4.73 -8.65 -2.78
CA GLY A 12 -4.20 -9.63 -1.82
C GLY A 12 -3.04 -10.47 -2.33
N THR A 13 -2.54 -11.35 -1.46
CA THR A 13 -1.31 -12.13 -1.66
C THR A 13 -1.31 -12.95 -2.95
N PHE A 14 -2.39 -13.69 -3.23
CA PHE A 14 -2.45 -14.57 -4.41
C PHE A 14 -2.49 -13.79 -5.72
N ARG A 15 -3.25 -12.69 -5.77
CA ARG A 15 -3.34 -11.85 -6.97
C ARG A 15 -2.01 -11.18 -7.29
N VAL A 16 -1.30 -10.68 -6.27
CA VAL A 16 0.02 -10.09 -6.44
C VAL A 16 1.06 -11.15 -6.83
N ALA A 17 0.96 -12.37 -6.31
CA ALA A 17 1.85 -13.48 -6.66
C ALA A 17 1.71 -13.88 -8.14
N GLU A 18 0.47 -13.97 -8.63
CA GLU A 18 0.16 -14.19 -10.05
C GLU A 18 0.71 -13.05 -10.92
N LEU A 19 0.43 -11.80 -10.55
CA LEU A 19 0.87 -10.62 -11.31
C LEU A 19 2.40 -10.51 -11.41
N CYS A 20 3.13 -10.92 -10.37
CA CYS A 20 4.59 -10.87 -10.31
C CYS A 20 5.27 -12.17 -10.74
N GLU A 21 4.50 -13.21 -11.09
CA GLU A 21 5.00 -14.55 -11.41
C GLU A 21 5.93 -15.12 -10.33
N VAL A 22 5.49 -15.03 -9.07
CA VAL A 22 6.20 -15.58 -7.89
C VAL A 22 5.29 -16.48 -7.08
N ARG A 23 5.85 -17.21 -6.12
CA ARG A 23 5.04 -18.04 -5.22
C ARG A 23 4.34 -17.16 -4.17
N PRO A 24 3.10 -17.49 -3.75
CA PRO A 24 2.39 -16.75 -2.70
C PRO A 24 3.19 -16.55 -1.39
N PRO A 25 4.00 -17.51 -0.89
CA PRO A 25 4.86 -17.30 0.27
C PRO A 25 5.84 -16.14 0.11
N SER A 26 6.36 -15.89 -1.10
CA SER A 26 7.25 -14.74 -1.36
C SER A 26 6.54 -13.42 -1.09
N VAL A 27 5.27 -13.29 -1.51
CA VAL A 27 4.47 -12.09 -1.27
C VAL A 27 4.11 -11.96 0.21
N SER A 28 3.83 -13.08 0.90
CA SER A 28 3.64 -13.08 2.35
C SER A 28 4.89 -12.59 3.09
N ASP A 29 6.09 -12.93 2.64
CA ASP A 29 7.35 -12.43 3.21
C ASP A 29 7.56 -10.93 2.92
N TRP A 30 7.08 -10.42 1.79
CA TRP A 30 7.13 -8.97 1.51
C TRP A 30 6.31 -8.14 2.50
N LYS A 31 5.23 -8.70 3.08
CA LYS A 31 4.46 -8.02 4.14
C LYS A 31 5.32 -7.77 5.39
N LYS A 32 6.31 -8.63 5.66
CA LYS A 32 7.20 -8.56 6.82
C LYS A 32 8.47 -7.76 6.54
N HIS A 33 9.07 -8.00 5.38
CA HIS A 33 10.41 -7.50 5.04
C HIS A 33 10.40 -6.32 4.06
N GLY A 34 9.23 -5.98 3.52
CA GLY A 34 9.07 -4.97 2.48
C GLY A 34 9.00 -5.57 1.07
N ILE A 35 8.35 -4.84 0.17
CA ILE A 35 8.25 -5.22 -1.24
C ILE A 35 9.59 -4.86 -1.92
N PRO A 36 10.25 -5.81 -2.62
CA PRO A 36 11.49 -5.52 -3.33
C PRO A 36 11.34 -4.35 -4.31
N ARG A 37 12.33 -3.46 -4.38
CA ARG A 37 12.25 -2.22 -5.18
C ARG A 37 11.85 -2.47 -6.64
N ALA A 38 12.42 -3.49 -7.29
CA ALA A 38 12.07 -3.85 -8.66
C ALA A 38 10.60 -4.26 -8.82
N ARG A 39 10.06 -5.02 -7.85
CA ARG A 39 8.64 -5.39 -7.82
C ARG A 39 7.75 -4.19 -7.56
N MET A 40 8.17 -3.26 -6.70
CA MET A 40 7.45 -2.00 -6.46
C MET A 40 7.35 -1.15 -7.74
N MET A 41 8.45 -1.00 -8.49
CA MET A 41 8.45 -0.26 -9.75
C MET A 41 7.49 -0.89 -10.77
N PHE A 42 7.53 -2.21 -10.91
CA PHE A 42 6.62 -2.94 -11.78
C PHE A 42 5.14 -2.76 -11.37
N LEU A 43 4.81 -2.93 -10.08
CA LEU A 43 3.44 -2.80 -9.58
C LEU A 43 2.86 -1.40 -9.81
N ARG A 44 3.68 -0.35 -9.68
CA ARG A 44 3.27 1.04 -9.97
C ARG A 44 2.92 1.26 -11.44
N ILE A 45 3.65 0.61 -12.35
CA ILE A 45 3.37 0.67 -13.79
C ILE A 45 2.15 -0.20 -14.15
N ALA A 46 2.02 -1.37 -13.53
CA ALA A 46 0.98 -2.34 -13.85
C ALA A 46 -0.41 -1.92 -13.34
N ARG A 47 -0.49 -1.23 -12.20
CA ARG A 47 -1.74 -0.83 -11.52
C ARG A 47 -1.68 0.62 -11.03
N PRO A 48 -1.47 1.61 -11.91
CA PRO A 48 -1.28 3.01 -11.51
C PRO A 48 -2.46 3.55 -10.69
N GLU A 49 -3.69 3.17 -11.05
CA GLU A 49 -4.92 3.62 -10.40
C GLU A 49 -4.99 3.24 -8.92
N VAL A 50 -4.41 2.09 -8.54
CA VAL A 50 -4.36 1.64 -7.15
C VAL A 50 -3.40 2.52 -6.34
N PHE A 51 -2.26 2.92 -6.93
CA PHE A 51 -1.28 3.75 -6.24
C PHE A 51 -1.75 5.20 -6.12
N GLU A 52 -2.42 5.75 -7.15
CA GLU A 52 -3.04 7.07 -7.09
C GLU A 52 -4.06 7.14 -5.94
N ALA A 53 -4.96 6.16 -5.86
CA ALA A 53 -5.93 6.08 -4.76
C ALA A 53 -5.27 5.96 -3.38
N LEU A 54 -4.21 5.15 -3.24
CA LEU A 54 -3.49 5.02 -1.97
C LEU A 54 -2.74 6.30 -1.57
N GLU A 55 -2.18 7.03 -2.53
CA GLU A 55 -1.50 8.31 -2.29
C GLU A 55 -2.50 9.40 -1.90
N GLU A 56 -3.67 9.46 -2.54
CA GLU A 56 -4.77 10.34 -2.12
C GLU A 56 -5.25 10.05 -0.70
N GLN A 57 -5.40 8.77 -0.33
CA GLN A 57 -5.80 8.40 1.03
C GLN A 57 -4.75 8.82 2.06
N ALA A 58 -3.46 8.62 1.75
CA ALA A 58 -2.39 9.09 2.62
C ALA A 58 -2.40 10.62 2.81
N LEU A 59 -2.74 11.39 1.76
CA LEU A 59 -2.91 12.84 1.85
C LEU A 59 -4.13 13.21 2.73
N LYS A 60 -5.27 12.54 2.54
CA LYS A 60 -6.49 12.77 3.33
C LYS A 60 -6.25 12.47 4.82
N ASP A 61 -5.61 11.34 5.14
CA ASP A 61 -5.29 10.94 6.51
C ASP A 61 -4.37 11.97 7.22
N SER A 62 -3.38 12.51 6.50
CA SER A 62 -2.47 13.53 7.03
C SER A 62 -3.18 14.86 7.34
N SER A 63 -4.18 15.24 6.53
CA SER A 63 -4.94 16.48 6.73
C SER A 63 -5.91 16.40 7.92
N GLN A 64 -6.52 15.23 8.17
CA GLN A 64 -7.48 15.06 9.27
C GLN A 64 -6.80 14.97 10.64
N SER A 65 -5.59 14.42 10.73
CA SER A 65 -4.83 14.31 12.00
C SER A 65 -4.53 15.67 12.64
N SER A 66 -4.36 16.73 11.85
CA SER A 66 -4.10 18.10 12.35
C SER A 66 -5.32 18.81 12.97
N SER A 67 -6.54 18.33 12.71
CA SER A 67 -7.78 19.00 13.10
C SER A 67 -8.30 18.60 14.51
N SER A 68 -7.85 17.47 15.05
CA SER A 68 -8.36 16.94 16.32
C SER A 68 -7.74 17.56 17.58
N ALA A 69 -6.67 18.36 17.47
CA ALA A 69 -5.99 18.95 18.63
C ALA A 69 -6.62 20.26 19.17
N LYS A 70 -7.66 20.81 18.50
CA LYS A 70 -8.26 22.11 18.87
C LYS A 70 -9.56 22.05 19.71
N LYS A 71 -9.99 20.89 20.21
CA LYS A 71 -11.33 20.73 20.85
C LYS A 71 -11.36 20.39 22.34
N THR A 72 -10.32 20.73 23.12
CA THR A 72 -10.31 20.59 24.59
C THR A 72 -9.68 21.81 25.26
N ALA A 73 -10.37 22.94 25.20
CA ALA A 73 -10.16 24.09 26.07
C ALA A 73 -11.44 24.96 26.09
N ALA A 74 -12.42 24.58 26.92
CA ALA A 74 -13.53 25.43 27.36
C ALA A 74 -14.12 24.81 28.63
#